data_AF-A0A6C0J6W6-F1
#
_entry.id   AF-A0A6C0J6W6-F1
#
_cell.length_a   1.000
_cell.length_b   1.000
_cell.length_c   1.000
_cell.angle_alpha   90.00
_cell.angle_beta   90.00
_cell.angle_gamma   90.00
#
_symmetry.space_group_name_H-M   'P 1'
#
loop_
_entity.id
_entity.type
_entity.pdbx_description
1 polymer ?
#
loop_
_entity_poly.entity_id
_entity_poly.type
_entity_poly.pdbx_seq_one_letter_code
_entity_poly.pdbx_strand_id
1 'polypeptide(L)'
;MTAYQIGKNAINNTELVLRARPKDVWFHVNGVSSAHLIYYNPNEMDLYSLRKKSILYKMALALKKSSKYCKIKHIEIIYDYVENITVLKKPGLVGCLSPKIINV
;
A
#
# COMPACT_ATOMS: atom_id res chain seq x y z
N MET A 1 -0.10 -12.01 14.38
CA MET A 1 0.78 -11.66 13.25
C MET A 1 0.09 -10.58 12.43
N THR A 2 0.82 -9.54 12.02
CA THR A 2 0.32 -8.50 11.11
C THR A 2 0.42 -9.05 9.69
N ALA A 3 -0.70 -9.46 9.08
CA ALA A 3 -0.70 -10.07 7.75
C ALA A 3 -0.68 -8.98 6.66
N TYR A 4 0.27 -9.06 5.73
CA TYR A 4 0.32 -8.22 4.54
C TYR A 4 0.80 -9.05 3.34
N GLN A 5 0.48 -8.59 2.14
CA GLN A 5 0.98 -9.16 0.88
C GLN A 5 1.57 -8.06 0.00
N ILE A 6 2.63 -8.41 -0.73
CA ILE A 6 3.30 -7.54 -1.71
C ILE A 6 3.14 -8.17 -3.08
N GLY A 7 2.71 -7.37 -4.05
CA GLY A 7 2.50 -7.81 -5.41
C GLY A 7 3.81 -8.08 -6.13
N LYS A 8 3.85 -9.17 -6.91
CA LYS A 8 5.07 -9.64 -7.60
C LYS A 8 5.20 -9.10 -9.03
N ASN A 9 4.10 -8.69 -9.63
CA ASN A 9 4.02 -8.16 -10.98
C ASN A 9 2.71 -7.37 -11.15
N ALA A 10 2.50 -6.76 -12.32
CA ALA A 10 1.34 -5.91 -12.58
C ALA A 10 -0.02 -6.64 -12.44
N ILE A 11 -0.11 -7.90 -12.88
CA ILE A 11 -1.33 -8.71 -12.76
C ILE A 11 -1.61 -8.98 -11.27
N ASN A 12 -0.60 -9.41 -10.53
CA ASN A 12 -0.74 -9.69 -9.11
C ASN A 12 -1.03 -8.42 -8.29
N ASN A 13 -0.46 -7.26 -8.65
CA ASN A 13 -0.80 -5.96 -8.07
C ASN A 13 -2.30 -5.67 -8.21
N THR A 14 -2.87 -5.91 -9.40
CA THR A 14 -4.31 -5.76 -9.65
C THR A 14 -5.13 -6.75 -8.83
N GLU A 15 -4.76 -8.03 -8.83
CA GLU A 15 -5.46 -9.06 -8.06
C GLU A 15 -5.48 -8.76 -6.56
N LEU A 16 -4.38 -8.25 -6.01
CA LEU A 16 -4.31 -7.88 -4.59
C LEU A 16 -5.31 -6.80 -4.23
N VAL A 17 -5.45 -5.76 -5.06
CA VAL A 17 -6.44 -4.69 -4.83
C VAL A 17 -7.86 -5.24 -4.93
N LEU A 18 -8.15 -6.06 -5.96
CA LEU A 18 -9.49 -6.61 -6.18
C LEU A 18 -9.94 -7.60 -5.10
N ARG A 19 -9.01 -8.34 -4.49
CA ARG A 19 -9.31 -9.32 -3.42
C ARG A 19 -9.37 -8.71 -2.02
N ALA A 20 -8.86 -7.49 -1.85
CA ALA A 20 -8.80 -6.84 -0.55
C ALA A 20 -10.16 -6.30 -0.10
N ARG A 21 -10.37 -6.23 1.20
CA ARG A 21 -11.60 -5.70 1.80
C ARG A 21 -11.56 -4.17 1.82
N PRO A 22 -12.71 -3.49 1.85
CA PRO A 22 -12.79 -2.02 1.85
C PRO A 22 -11.86 -1.32 2.85
N LYS A 23 -11.77 -1.82 4.09
CA LYS A 23 -10.95 -1.26 5.18
C LYS A 23 -9.52 -1.81 5.28
N ASP A 24 -9.12 -2.68 4.35
CA ASP A 24 -7.71 -3.01 4.18
C ASP A 24 -6.98 -1.80 3.60
N VAL A 25 -5.67 -1.71 3.83
CA VAL A 25 -4.88 -0.52 3.49
C VAL A 25 -3.94 -0.85 2.34
N TRP A 26 -4.07 -0.11 1.25
CA TRP A 26 -3.20 -0.18 0.09
C TRP A 26 -2.02 0.79 0.25
N PHE A 27 -0.84 0.36 -0.21
CA PHE A 27 0.39 1.15 -0.23
C PHE A 27 1.09 1.05 -1.58
N HIS A 28 1.76 2.12 -1.99
CA HIS A 28 2.58 2.18 -3.21
C HIS A 28 3.66 3.27 -3.09
N VAL A 29 4.78 3.12 -3.80
CA VAL A 29 5.82 4.15 -3.84
C VAL A 29 5.34 5.35 -4.67
N ASN A 30 5.45 6.57 -4.14
CA ASN A 30 4.91 7.75 -4.81
C ASN A 30 5.63 8.04 -6.14
N GLY A 31 4.88 8.42 -7.18
CA GLY A 31 5.40 8.95 -8.44
C GLY A 31 6.18 7.98 -9.34
N VAL A 32 6.33 6.70 -8.96
CA VAL A 32 7.17 5.74 -9.69
C VAL A 32 6.53 4.37 -9.79
N SER A 33 6.86 3.61 -10.84
CA SER A 33 6.40 2.22 -10.96
C SER A 33 7.02 1.34 -9.87
N SER A 34 6.16 0.71 -9.05
CA SER A 34 6.57 -0.18 -7.96
C SER A 34 5.49 -1.23 -7.64
N ALA A 35 5.80 -2.13 -6.70
CA ALA A 35 4.84 -3.12 -6.21
C ALA A 35 3.72 -2.47 -5.39
N HIS A 36 2.54 -3.10 -5.37
CA HIS A 36 1.49 -2.77 -4.41
C HIS A 36 1.69 -3.58 -3.14
N LEU A 37 1.42 -3.00 -1.98
CA LEU A 37 1.30 -3.73 -0.72
C LEU A 37 -0.11 -3.57 -0.18
N ILE A 38 -0.73 -4.69 0.22
CA ILE A 38 -2.00 -4.70 0.96
C ILE A 38 -1.72 -5.13 2.39
N TYR A 39 -2.06 -4.27 3.34
CA TYR A 39 -2.17 -4.62 4.74
C TYR A 39 -3.60 -5.05 5.04
N TYR A 40 -3.77 -6.29 5.49
CA TYR A 40 -5.07 -6.77 5.93
C TYR A 40 -5.36 -6.22 7.33
N ASN A 41 -6.43 -5.43 7.45
CA ASN A 41 -6.82 -4.74 8.67
C ASN A 41 -7.92 -5.53 9.39
N PRO A 42 -7.59 -6.57 10.20
CA PRO A 42 -8.60 -7.51 10.71
C PRO A 42 -9.60 -6.85 11.66
N ASN A 43 -9.17 -5.81 12.37
CA ASN A 43 -9.97 -5.12 13.38
C ASN A 43 -10.58 -3.81 12.85
N GLU A 44 -10.53 -3.59 11.53
CA GLU A 44 -11.05 -2.38 10.87
C GLU A 44 -10.62 -1.06 11.54
N MET A 45 -9.40 -1.03 12.08
CA MET A 45 -8.89 0.15 12.79
C MET A 45 -8.84 1.35 11.84
N ASP A 46 -9.17 2.51 12.37
CA ASP A 46 -9.01 3.77 11.65
C ASP A 46 -7.51 4.06 11.35
N LEU A 47 -7.23 4.83 10.29
CA LEU A 47 -5.85 5.14 9.89
C LEU A 47 -5.05 5.87 10.99
N TYR A 48 -5.72 6.65 11.85
CA TYR A 48 -5.06 7.33 12.96
C TYR A 48 -4.60 6.32 14.03
N SER A 49 -5.45 5.36 14.39
CA SER A 49 -5.12 4.24 15.27
C SER A 49 -4.00 3.37 14.71
N LEU A 50 -4.04 3.06 13.41
CA LEU A 50 -2.97 2.33 12.72
C LEU A 50 -1.64 3.10 12.75
N ARG A 51 -1.68 4.42 12.56
CA ARG A 51 -0.53 5.31 12.66
C ARG A 51 0.05 5.31 14.08
N LYS A 52 -0.79 5.49 15.10
CA LYS A 52 -0.39 5.47 16.53
C LYS A 52 0.31 4.15 16.90
N LYS A 53 -0.15 3.03 16.34
CA LYS A 53 0.46 1.70 16.52
C LYS A 53 1.67 1.43 15.60
N SER A 54 2.14 2.43 14.84
CA SER A 54 3.25 2.34 13.89
C SER A 54 3.05 1.30 12.77
N ILE A 55 1.81 0.84 12.53
CA ILE A 55 1.52 -0.18 11.52
C ILE A 55 1.79 0.39 10.12
N LEU A 56 1.29 1.60 9.84
CA LEU A 56 1.48 2.26 8.54
C LEU A 56 2.97 2.44 8.21
N TYR A 57 3.77 2.87 9.18
CA TYR A 57 5.22 3.03 9.01
C TYR A 57 5.91 1.68 8.73
N LYS A 58 5.56 0.62 9.47
CA LYS A 58 6.11 -0.73 9.25
C LYS A 58 5.78 -1.26 7.85
N MET A 59 4.56 -1.04 7.36
CA MET A 59 4.13 -1.47 6.02
C MET A 59 4.86 -0.68 4.92
N ALA A 60 4.94 0.65 5.06
CA ALA A 60 5.69 1.49 4.15
C ALA A 60 7.19 1.10 4.10
N LEU A 61 7.80 0.81 5.25
CA LEU A 61 9.18 0.33 5.32
C LEU A 61 9.35 -1.07 4.70
N ALA A 62 8.39 -1.98 4.89
CA ALA A 62 8.41 -3.30 4.26
C ALA A 62 8.36 -3.19 2.73
N LEU A 63 7.46 -2.34 2.21
CA LEU A 63 7.37 -2.04 0.77
C LEU A 63 8.69 -1.47 0.24
N LYS A 64 9.25 -0.44 0.89
CA LYS A 64 10.56 0.13 0.54
C LYS A 64 11.65 -0.92 0.48
N LYS A 65 11.78 -1.76 1.52
CA LYS A 65 12.80 -2.83 1.60
C LYS A 65 12.65 -3.87 0.49
N SER A 66 11.42 -4.17 0.07
CA SER A 66 11.12 -5.11 -1.03
C SER A 66 11.32 -4.52 -2.43
N SER A 67 11.54 -3.21 -2.53
CA SER A 67 11.64 -2.49 -3.80
C SER A 67 13.10 -2.21 -4.19
N LYS A 68 13.31 -1.80 -5.44
CA LYS A 68 14.59 -1.25 -5.91
C LYS A 68 15.04 0.03 -5.19
N TYR A 69 14.16 0.64 -4.39
CA TYR A 69 14.41 1.88 -3.64
C TYR A 69 14.88 1.64 -2.20
N CYS A 70 15.23 0.39 -1.85
CA CYS A 70 15.62 0.01 -0.48
C CYS A 70 16.79 0.83 0.11
N LYS A 71 17.67 1.37 -0.75
CA LYS A 71 18.84 2.18 -0.35
C LYS A 71 18.58 3.69 -0.30
N ILE A 72 17.43 4.16 -0.78
CA ILE A 72 17.09 5.59 -0.74
C ILE A 72 16.80 5.98 0.71
N LYS A 73 17.41 7.05 1.22
CA LYS A 73 17.25 7.45 2.63
C LYS A 73 15.81 7.85 2.95
N HIS A 74 15.21 8.70 2.12
CA HIS A 74 13.86 9.21 2.29
C HIS A 74 13.09 8.99 1.01
N ILE A 75 12.01 8.22 1.09
CA ILE A 75 11.09 8.02 -0.03
C ILE A 75 9.65 8.17 0.44
N GLU A 76 8.84 8.80 -0.41
CA GLU A 76 7.42 8.96 -0.18
C GLU A 76 6.68 7.67 -0.55
N ILE A 77 5.93 7.14 0.40
CA ILE A 77 4.97 6.07 0.19
C ILE A 77 3.58 6.67 0.32
N ILE A 78 2.75 6.43 -0.69
CA ILE A 78 1.33 6.76 -0.66
C ILE A 78 0.53 5.57 -0.12
N TYR A 79 -0.53 5.87 0.62
CA TYR A 79 -1.43 4.86 1.15
C TYR A 79 -2.85 5.39 1.32
N ASP A 80 -3.82 4.49 1.23
CA ASP A 80 -5.20 4.75 1.63
C ASP A 80 -5.96 3.45 1.86
N TYR A 81 -7.22 3.55 2.30
CA TYR A 81 -8.12 2.40 2.26
C TYR A 81 -8.34 1.91 0.85
N VAL A 82 -8.48 0.59 0.69
CA VAL A 82 -8.75 -0.04 -0.60
C VAL A 82 -10.05 0.46 -1.22
N GLU A 83 -11.06 0.80 -0.40
CA GLU A 83 -12.32 1.39 -0.90
C GLU A 83 -12.12 2.70 -1.68
N ASN A 84 -11.00 3.40 -1.47
CA ASN A 84 -10.63 4.63 -2.18
C ASN A 84 -9.75 4.36 -3.42
N ILE A 85 -9.48 3.09 -3.74
CA ILE A 85 -8.63 2.68 -4.86
C ILE A 85 -9.51 2.10 -5.96
N THR A 86 -9.38 2.66 -7.18
CA THR A 86 -10.11 2.16 -8.36
C THR A 86 -9.13 1.47 -9.30
N VAL A 87 -9.35 0.19 -9.60
CA VAL A 87 -8.55 -0.52 -10.62
C VAL A 87 -8.93 -0.01 -12.01
N LEU A 88 -7.91 0.30 -12.83
CA LEU A 88 -8.09 0.77 -14.20
C LEU A 88 -7.84 -0.36 -15.21
N LYS A 89 -8.11 -0.09 -16.50
CA LYS A 89 -8.06 -1.10 -17.58
C LYS A 89 -6.70 -1.78 -17.72
N LYS A 90 -5.60 -1.08 -17.45
CA LYS A 90 -4.24 -1.62 -17.57
C LYS A 90 -3.85 -2.36 -16.28
N PRO A 91 -3.31 -3.58 -16.34
CA PRO A 91 -2.81 -4.28 -15.16
C PRO A 91 -1.80 -3.45 -14.37
N GLY A 92 -1.92 -3.48 -13.04
CA GLY A 92 -1.12 -2.69 -12.10
C GLY A 92 -1.49 -1.20 -12.04
N LEU A 93 -2.37 -0.70 -12.92
CA LEU A 93 -2.76 0.70 -12.92
C LEU A 93 -4.00 0.89 -12.04
N VAL A 94 -3.90 1.82 -11.09
CA VAL A 94 -4.98 2.20 -10.19
C VAL A 94 -5.15 3.71 -10.14
N GLY A 95 -6.38 4.17 -9.93
CA GLY A 95 -6.71 5.55 -9.60
C GLY A 95 -6.84 5.72 -8.09
N CYS A 96 -6.30 6.81 -7.56
CA CYS A 96 -6.47 7.23 -6.17
C CYS A 96 -6.59 8.76 -6.12
N LEU A 97 -7.70 9.23 -5.55
CA LEU A 97 -8.08 10.64 -5.32
C LEU A 97 -6.98 11.49 -4.68
N SER A 98 -6.89 11.29 -3.37
CA SER A 98 -6.11 12.10 -2.44
C SER A 98 -5.43 11.16 -1.44
N PRO A 99 -4.43 10.38 -1.88
CA PRO A 99 -3.76 9.45 -1.00
C PRO A 99 -3.04 10.19 0.12
N LYS A 100 -2.93 9.52 1.26
CA LYS A 100 -2.10 10.01 2.37
C LYS A 100 -0.65 9.63 2.10
N ILE A 101 0.27 10.46 2.57
CA ILE A 101 1.71 10.28 2.35
C ILE A 101 2.40 9.93 3.68
N ILE A 102 3.37 9.03 3.63
CA ILE A 102 4.30 8.75 4.72
C ILE A 102 5.73 8.66 4.17
N ASN A 103 6.68 9.27 4.88
CA ASN A 103 8.09 9.23 4.55
C ASN A 103 8.79 8.11 5.32
N VAL A 104 9.56 7.27 4.62
CA VAL A 104 10.31 6.13 5.18
C VAL A 104 11.72 6.01 4.63
#